data_AF-A0A832LX71-F1
#
_entry.id   AF-A0A832LX71-F1
#
_cell.length_a   1.000
_cell.length_b   1.000
_cell.length_c   1.000
_cell.angle_alpha   90.00
_cell.angle_beta   90.00
_cell.angle_gamma   90.00
#
_symmetry.space_group_name_H-M   'P 1'
#
loop_
_entity.id
_entity.type
_entity.pdbx_description
1 polymer ?
#
loop_
_entity_poly.entity_id
_entity_poly.type
_entity_poly.pdbx_seq_one_letter_code
_entity_poly.pdbx_strand_id
1 'polypeptide(L)' 'MHENKTSNSLEVKNFRVYGEIKKGKFRMPFNKVVKALKIKDALEKIYCEFGSKHRAKRFEVKIINIEQKD' A
#
# COMPACT_ATOMS: atom_id res chain seq x y z
N MET A 1 0.65 18.65 23.05
CA MET A 1 0.62 18.98 21.62
C MET A 1 0.85 17.70 20.83
N HIS A 2 -0.13 17.31 20.00
CA HIS A 2 -0.11 16.42 18.83
C HIS A 2 -1.51 15.82 18.69
N GLU A 3 -2.44 16.63 18.20
CA GLU A 3 -3.74 16.13 17.74
C GLU A 3 -3.52 15.54 16.35
N ASN A 4 -3.33 14.22 16.30
CA ASN A 4 -3.27 13.50 15.04
C ASN A 4 -4.66 13.54 14.40
N LYS A 5 -4.90 14.55 13.56
CA LYS A 5 -6.05 14.64 12.66
C LYS A 5 -6.06 13.39 11.77
N THR A 6 -6.71 12.34 12.24
CA THR A 6 -7.27 11.31 11.37
C THR A 6 -8.37 12.01 10.60
N SER A 7 -8.03 12.61 9.45
CA SER A 7 -9.00 13.19 8.53
C SER A 7 -9.96 12.08 8.14
N ASN A 8 -11.14 12.08 8.75
CA ASN A 8 -12.20 11.15 8.44
C ASN A 8 -12.87 11.65 7.15
N SER A 9 -12.18 11.52 6.01
CA SER A 9 -12.79 11.73 4.71
C SER A 9 -13.59 10.48 4.34
N LEU A 10 -14.92 10.62 4.27
CA LEU A 10 -15.86 9.57 3.82
C LEU A 10 -15.75 9.27 2.33
N GLU A 11 -14.92 10.03 1.61
CA GLU A 11 -14.69 9.87 0.19
C GLU A 11 -13.58 8.86 -0.11
N VAL A 12 -13.86 7.97 -1.07
CA VAL A 12 -12.89 7.01 -1.60
C VAL A 12 -11.95 7.72 -2.55
N LYS A 13 -10.66 7.67 -2.23
CA LYS A 13 -9.56 8.27 -3.01
C LYS A 13 -8.72 7.21 -3.68
N ASN A 14 -7.97 7.61 -4.71
CA ASN A 14 -6.94 6.76 -5.31
C ASN A 14 -5.62 6.96 -4.56
N PHE A 15 -4.96 5.87 -4.20
CA PHE A 15 -3.62 5.87 -3.62
C PHE A 15 -2.67 5.13 -4.56
N ARG A 16 -1.63 5.80 -5.01
CA ARG A 16 -0.55 5.20 -5.79
C ARG A 16 0.53 4.70 -4.84
N VAL A 17 0.78 3.39 -4.87
CA VAL A 17 1.74 2.71 -4.01
C VAL A 17 2.89 2.17 -4.84
N TYR A 18 4.09 2.55 -4.45
CA TYR A 18 5.35 2.10 -5.02
C TYR A 18 6.05 1.21 -4.02
N GLY A 19 6.61 0.11 -4.49
CA GLY A 19 7.33 -0.80 -3.63
C GLY A 19 8.05 -1.89 -4.39
N GLU A 20 8.53 -2.88 -3.65
CA GLU A 20 9.18 -4.06 -4.19
C GLU A 20 8.80 -5.31 -3.37
N ILE A 21 8.64 -6.45 -4.04
CA ILE A 21 8.60 -7.76 -3.38
C ILE A 21 10.02 -8.33 -3.35
N LYS A 22 10.49 -8.76 -2.17
CA LYS A 22 11.79 -9.38 -1.95
C LYS A 22 11.64 -10.85 -1.57
N LYS A 23 12.18 -11.74 -2.40
CA LYS A 23 12.27 -13.19 -2.12
C LYS A 23 13.70 -13.65 -2.31
N GLY A 24 14.47 -13.68 -1.22
CA GLY A 24 15.91 -13.96 -1.27
C GLY A 24 16.64 -12.95 -2.16
N LYS A 25 17.27 -13.43 -3.24
CA LYS A 25 17.94 -12.58 -4.23
C LYS A 25 16.99 -11.96 -5.25
N PHE A 26 15.75 -12.47 -5.36
CA PHE A 26 14.77 -11.95 -6.30
C PHE A 26 14.13 -10.66 -5.77
N ARG A 27 14.08 -9.64 -6.63
CA ARG A 27 13.40 -8.36 -6.37
C ARG A 27 12.48 -8.05 -7.52
N MET A 28 11.22 -7.76 -7.20
CA MET A 28 10.22 -7.38 -8.19
C MET A 28 9.62 -6.03 -7.78
N PRO A 29 9.97 -4.92 -8.47
CA PRO A 29 9.35 -3.64 -8.21
C PRO A 29 7.88 -3.68 -8.64
N PHE A 30 7.04 -2.89 -7.97
CA PHE A 30 5.65 -2.70 -8.34
C PHE A 30 5.21 -1.25 -8.22
N ASN A 31 4.19 -0.91 -9.00
CA ASN A 31 3.48 0.35 -8.99
C ASN A 31 1.99 0.04 -9.13
N LYS A 32 1.20 0.32 -8.09
CA LYS A 32 -0.22 -0.03 -8.04
C LYS A 32 -1.04 1.16 -7.57
N VAL A 33 -2.18 1.36 -8.21
CA VAL A 33 -3.19 2.32 -7.74
C VAL A 33 -4.30 1.52 -7.07
N VAL A 34 -4.63 1.88 -5.83
CA VAL A 34 -5.70 1.25 -5.05
C VAL A 34 -6.67 2.31 -4.53
N LYS A 35 -7.96 2.00 -4.56
CA LYS A 35 -9.00 2.85 -4.00
C LYS A 35 -9.15 2.61 -2.50
N ALA A 36 -9.14 3.64 -1.67
CA ALA A 36 -9.31 3.51 -0.22
C ALA A 36 -9.84 4.80 0.43
N LEU A 37 -10.33 4.71 1.66
CA LEU A 37 -10.67 5.90 2.46
C LEU A 37 -9.43 6.52 3.11
N LYS A 38 -8.48 5.66 3.54
CA LYS A 38 -7.28 6.05 4.28
C LYS A 38 -6.06 5.29 3.76
N ILE A 39 -4.87 5.85 3.99
CA ILE A 39 -3.58 5.25 3.62
C ILE A 39 -3.44 3.83 4.18
N LYS A 40 -3.84 3.61 5.44
CA LYS A 40 -3.76 2.28 6.07
C LYS A 40 -4.53 1.23 5.27
N ASP A 41 -5.75 1.54 4.85
CA ASP A 41 -6.58 0.62 4.07
C ASP A 41 -5.99 0.36 2.68
N ALA A 42 -5.37 1.38 2.07
CA ALA A 42 -4.63 1.21 0.81
C ALA A 42 -3.47 0.22 0.97
N LEU A 43 -2.69 0.32 2.06
CA LEU A 43 -1.61 -0.62 2.36
C LEU A 43 -2.12 -2.03 2.62
N GLU A 44 -3.21 -2.19 3.37
CA GLU A 44 -3.85 -3.49 3.60
C GLU A 44 -4.26 -4.16 2.29
N LYS A 45 -4.86 -3.39 1.35
CA LYS A 45 -5.20 -3.89 0.02
C LYS A 45 -3.99 -4.37 -0.76
N ILE A 46 -2.88 -3.65 -0.69
CA ILE A 46 -1.61 -4.05 -1.32
C ILE A 46 -1.10 -5.37 -0.73
N TYR A 47 -1.08 -5.51 0.60
CA TYR A 47 -0.66 -6.76 1.24
C TYR A 47 -1.57 -7.95 0.88
N CYS A 48 -2.88 -7.75 0.83
CA CYS A 48 -3.83 -8.78 0.42
C CYS A 48 -3.65 -9.19 -1.06
N GLU A 49 -3.48 -8.23 -1.97
CA GLU A 49 -3.27 -8.51 -3.39
C GLU A 49 -1.99 -9.34 -3.61
N PHE A 50 -0.88 -8.95 -2.99
CA PHE A 50 0.40 -9.66 -3.13
C PHE A 50 0.44 -10.98 -2.36
N GLY A 51 -0.24 -11.07 -1.21
CA GLY A 51 -0.44 -12.32 -0.49
C GLY A 51 -1.21 -13.35 -1.30
N SER A 52 -2.31 -12.93 -1.95
CA SER A 52 -3.17 -13.83 -2.74
C SER A 52 -2.54 -14.21 -4.09
N LYS A 53 -2.12 -13.23 -4.89
CA LYS A 53 -1.66 -13.47 -6.27
C LYS A 53 -0.21 -13.94 -6.37
N HIS A 54 0.65 -13.46 -5.48
CA HIS A 54 2.11 -13.67 -5.56
C HIS A 54 2.66 -14.50 -4.39
N ARG A 55 1.79 -14.95 -3.48
CA ARG A 55 2.14 -15.67 -2.25
C ARG A 55 3.27 -14.95 -1.50
N ALA A 56 3.21 -13.62 -1.48
CA ALA A 56 4.21 -12.79 -0.81
C ALA A 56 3.81 -12.61 0.65
N LYS A 57 4.72 -12.88 1.58
CA LYS A 57 4.51 -12.58 2.99
C LYS A 57 4.63 -11.06 3.19
N ARG A 58 4.00 -10.55 4.26
CA ARG A 58 3.98 -9.11 4.55
C ARG A 58 5.38 -8.49 4.61
N PHE A 59 6.32 -9.18 5.25
CA PHE A 59 7.72 -8.73 5.35
C PHE A 59 8.50 -8.81 4.03
N GLU A 60 8.00 -9.55 3.03
CA GLU A 60 8.58 -9.60 1.69
C GLU A 60 8.10 -8.41 0.85
N VAL A 61 6.97 -7.79 1.18
CA VAL A 61 6.42 -6.62 0.47
C VAL A 61 6.96 -5.35 1.14
N LYS A 62 7.96 -4.72 0.52
CA LYS A 62 8.50 -3.44 0.99
C LYS A 62 7.79 -2.28 0.28
N ILE A 63 7.15 -1.41 1.06
CA ILE A 63 6.60 -0.15 0.55
C ILE A 63 7.72 0.90 0.51
N ILE A 64 7.89 1.55 -0.64
CA ILE A 64 8.88 2.61 -0.86
C ILE A 64 8.21 3.98 -0.75
N ASN A 65 7.05 4.16 -1.38
CA ASN A 65 6.30 5.41 -1.34
C ASN A 65 4.79 5.15 -1.48
N ILE A 66 3.98 6.05 -0.94
CA ILE A 66 2.53 6.08 -1.12
C ILE A 66 2.07 7.52 -1.27
N GLU A 67 1.33 7.79 -2.34
CA GLU A 67 0.84 9.12 -2.68
C GLU A 67 -0.67 9.07 -2.89
N GLN A 68 -1.41 10.04 -2.35
CA GLN A 68 -2.80 10.27 -2.76
C GLN A 68 -2.78 10.85 -4.18
N LYS A 69 -3.59 10.28 -5.07
CA LYS A 69 -3.90 10.80 -6.40
C LYS A 69 -5.35 11.30 -6.35
N ASP A 70 -5.51 12.60 -6.56
CA ASP A 70 -6.82 13.23 -6.78
C ASP A 70 -7.39 12.81 -8.15
#